data_AF-A0A3D9BAZ3-F1
#
_entry.id   AF-A0A3D9BAZ3-F1
#
_cell.length_a   1.000
_cell.length_b   1.000
_cell.length_c   1.000
_cell.angle_alpha   90.00
_cell.angle_beta   90.00
_cell.angle_gamma   90.00
#
_symmetry.space_group_name_H-M   'P 1'
#
loop_
_entity.id
_entity.type
_entity.pdbx_description
1 polymer ?
#
loop_
_entity_poly.entity_id
_entity_poly.type
_entity_poly.pdbx_seq_one_letter_code
_entity_poly.pdbx_strand_id
1 'polypeptide(L)'
;MKKLILLFLFLWGINSFSQTAAAAKEVFEKLKKESKTDGTDKTVYNILDEFYNKTLQAENDEMTDETIGNIQNLMSDPDNKNIHILMLFLMYQQHISQTAAVGKKSNPEFQIETMRLLEEETKKIYGKIPAIIYIYKYESFDSGDKKEEAKAAVIQGLKEYPDSVPLKVYHYLNTKDEALKNDLIKNHSNHWMVKQFGIQ
;
A
#
# COMPACT_ATOMS: atom_id res chain seq x y z
N MET A 1 -3.73 -13.26 8.55
CA MET A 1 -3.73 -14.01 7.26
C MET A 1 -5.05 -14.70 6.86
N LYS A 2 -5.63 -15.66 7.61
CA LYS A 2 -6.87 -16.37 7.15
C LYS A 2 -8.11 -15.47 7.05
N LYS A 3 -8.19 -14.39 7.83
CA LYS A 3 -9.34 -13.46 7.84
C LYS A 3 -9.33 -12.45 6.69
N LEU A 4 -8.15 -12.06 6.19
CA LEU A 4 -8.02 -11.20 5.00
C LEU A 4 -8.56 -11.88 3.74
N ILE A 5 -8.42 -13.21 3.64
CA ILE A 5 -8.92 -14.01 2.50
C ILE A 5 -10.43 -13.84 2.30
N LEU A 6 -11.20 -13.62 3.37
CA LEU A 6 -12.65 -13.46 3.30
C LEU A 6 -13.07 -12.11 2.72
N LEU A 7 -12.29 -11.04 2.91
CA LEU A 7 -12.56 -9.73 2.30
C LEU A 7 -12.41 -9.78 0.76
N PHE A 8 -11.48 -10.60 0.27
CA PHE A 8 -11.15 -10.71 -1.15
C PHE A 8 -12.12 -11.59 -1.97
N LEU A 9 -13.01 -12.35 -1.30
CA LEU A 9 -14.00 -13.18 -2.00
C LEU A 9 -15.14 -12.35 -2.63
N PHE A 10 -15.41 -11.12 -2.15
CA PHE A 10 -16.44 -10.24 -2.72
C PHE A 10 -16.05 -9.61 -4.07
N LEU A 11 -14.77 -9.70 -4.48
CA LEU A 11 -14.27 -9.10 -5.73
C LEU A 11 -14.01 -10.15 -6.83
N TRP A 12 -14.47 -11.39 -6.66
CA TRP A 12 -14.36 -12.46 -7.66
C TRP A 12 -15.14 -12.20 -8.96
N GLY A 13 -16.06 -11.24 -8.97
CA GLY A 13 -16.80 -10.85 -10.17
C GLY A 13 -15.99 -10.05 -11.20
N ILE A 14 -14.79 -9.57 -10.83
CA ILE A 14 -13.91 -8.85 -11.76
C ILE A 14 -13.10 -9.90 -12.54
N ASN A 15 -13.77 -10.52 -13.52
CA ASN A 15 -13.16 -11.39 -14.52
C ASN A 15 -11.90 -10.74 -15.08
N SER A 16 -10.74 -11.37 -14.87
CA SER A 16 -9.56 -11.36 -15.74
C SER A 16 -9.34 -10.10 -16.58
N PHE A 17 -9.44 -8.91 -15.99
CA PHE A 17 -8.92 -7.72 -16.64
C PHE A 17 -7.44 -7.99 -16.84
N SER A 18 -6.98 -7.89 -18.09
CA SER A 18 -5.57 -7.88 -18.41
C SER A 18 -4.93 -6.83 -17.49
N GLN A 19 -4.27 -7.29 -16.41
CA GLN A 19 -3.70 -6.47 -15.34
C GLN A 19 -2.50 -5.73 -15.93
N THR A 20 -2.79 -4.77 -16.80
CA THR A 20 -1.84 -3.94 -17.56
C THR A 20 -1.88 -2.53 -17.00
N ALA A 21 -0.83 -1.76 -17.23
CA ALA A 21 -0.80 -0.34 -16.87
C ALA A 21 -1.99 0.43 -17.49
N ALA A 22 -2.32 0.17 -18.76
CA ALA A 22 -3.45 0.80 -19.43
C ALA A 22 -4.79 0.51 -18.74
N ALA A 23 -5.02 -0.75 -18.33
CA ALA A 23 -6.22 -1.13 -17.61
C ALA A 23 -6.31 -0.46 -16.22
N ALA A 24 -5.19 -0.35 -15.49
CA ALA A 24 -5.16 0.36 -14.20
C ALA A 24 -5.62 1.82 -14.36
N LYS A 25 -5.10 2.51 -15.38
CA LYS A 25 -5.46 3.89 -15.68
C LYS A 25 -6.92 4.04 -16.10
N GLU A 26 -7.42 3.17 -16.99
CA GLU A 26 -8.81 3.21 -17.43
C GLU A 26 -9.79 3.01 -16.26
N VAL A 27 -9.53 2.02 -15.41
CA VAL A 27 -10.33 1.76 -14.21
C VAL A 27 -10.29 2.97 -13.28
N PHE A 28 -9.11 3.53 -13.01
CA PHE A 28 -8.98 4.71 -12.16
C PHE A 28 -9.78 5.91 -12.68
N GLU A 29 -9.69 6.21 -13.98
CA GLU A 29 -10.44 7.33 -14.58
C GLU A 29 -11.96 7.12 -14.48
N LYS A 30 -12.43 5.87 -14.62
CA LYS A 30 -13.84 5.54 -14.41
C LYS A 30 -14.26 5.76 -12.96
N LEU A 31 -13.53 5.18 -12.01
CA LEU A 31 -13.80 5.32 -10.57
C LEU A 31 -13.85 6.79 -10.15
N LYS A 32 -12.90 7.58 -10.65
CA LYS A 32 -12.81 9.01 -10.35
C LYS A 32 -13.99 9.81 -10.88
N LYS A 33 -14.46 9.52 -12.11
CA LYS A 33 -15.64 10.19 -12.68
C LYS A 33 -16.92 9.91 -11.90
N GLU A 34 -17.01 8.74 -11.30
CA GLU A 34 -18.16 8.30 -10.49
C GLU A 34 -18.07 8.78 -9.02
N SER A 35 -16.92 9.32 -8.60
CA SER A 35 -16.66 9.69 -7.21
C SER A 35 -16.78 11.20 -6.96
N LYS A 36 -17.31 11.57 -5.78
CA LYS A 36 -17.20 12.94 -5.25
C LYS A 36 -15.76 13.17 -4.76
N THR A 37 -15.24 14.38 -4.91
CA THR A 37 -13.88 14.73 -4.44
C THR A 37 -13.90 15.93 -3.51
N ASP A 38 -13.13 15.87 -2.43
CA ASP A 38 -13.02 16.95 -1.42
C ASP A 38 -11.71 16.81 -0.65
N GLY A 39 -10.82 17.80 -0.78
CA GLY A 39 -9.51 17.78 -0.13
C GLY A 39 -9.53 17.94 1.40
N THR A 40 -10.66 18.41 1.96
CA THR A 40 -10.86 18.58 3.40
C THR A 40 -11.33 17.29 4.08
N ASP A 41 -11.95 16.39 3.33
CA ASP A 41 -12.42 15.10 3.82
C ASP A 41 -11.27 14.09 3.91
N LYS A 42 -10.80 13.79 5.12
CA LYS A 42 -9.67 12.89 5.36
C LYS A 42 -10.09 11.44 5.61
N THR A 43 -11.36 11.08 5.42
CA THR A 43 -11.86 9.74 5.79
C THR A 43 -11.08 8.62 5.09
N VAL A 44 -10.93 8.69 3.76
CA VAL A 44 -10.14 7.71 3.00
C VAL A 44 -8.65 7.78 3.36
N TYR A 45 -8.10 8.97 3.60
CA TYR A 45 -6.70 9.10 4.03
C TYR A 45 -6.45 8.36 5.36
N ASN A 46 -7.35 8.54 6.33
CA ASN A 46 -7.25 7.91 7.64
C ASN A 46 -7.39 6.39 7.55
N ILE A 47 -8.21 5.87 6.62
CA ILE A 47 -8.28 4.42 6.36
C ILE A 47 -6.96 3.89 5.82
N LEU A 48 -6.29 4.59 4.89
CA LEU A 48 -4.98 4.19 4.39
C LEU A 48 -3.91 4.21 5.50
N ASP A 49 -3.98 5.20 6.38
CA ASP A 49 -3.07 5.32 7.53
C ASP A 49 -3.36 4.26 8.60
N GLU A 50 -4.63 3.94 8.87
CA GLU A 50 -4.99 2.84 9.76
C GLU A 50 -4.51 1.49 9.20
N PHE A 51 -4.67 1.26 7.88
CA PHE A 51 -4.16 0.07 7.23
C PHE A 51 -2.64 -0.04 7.39
N TYR A 52 -1.91 1.05 7.12
CA TYR A 52 -0.47 1.13 7.34
C TYR A 52 -0.09 0.77 8.78
N ASN A 53 -0.70 1.44 9.74
CA ASN A 53 -0.36 1.32 11.15
C ASN A 53 -0.61 -0.10 11.65
N LYS A 54 -1.77 -0.69 11.30
CA LYS A 54 -2.19 -2.01 11.81
C LYS A 54 -1.56 -3.20 11.08
N THR A 55 -1.10 -3.03 9.83
CA THR A 55 -0.59 -4.16 9.03
C THR A 55 0.90 -4.12 8.75
N LEU A 56 1.47 -2.92 8.58
CA LEU A 56 2.85 -2.77 8.15
C LEU A 56 3.77 -2.25 9.25
N GLN A 57 3.31 -1.27 10.02
CA GLN A 57 4.12 -0.61 11.07
C GLN A 57 4.04 -1.31 12.44
N ALA A 58 2.91 -1.95 12.76
CA ALA A 58 2.76 -2.69 14.00
C ALA A 58 3.71 -3.89 14.05
N GLU A 59 4.11 -4.30 15.26
CA GLU A 59 4.99 -5.45 15.42
C GLU A 59 4.35 -6.75 14.93
N ASN A 60 3.02 -6.84 15.06
CA ASN A 60 2.18 -7.96 14.63
C ASN A 60 0.97 -7.44 13.83
N ASP A 61 0.27 -8.33 13.12
CA ASP A 61 -0.99 -8.00 12.41
C ASP A 61 -2.09 -7.62 13.43
N GLU A 62 -2.46 -6.34 13.45
CA GLU A 62 -3.48 -5.75 14.31
C GLU A 62 -4.78 -5.45 13.55
N MET A 63 -4.95 -5.99 12.34
CA MET A 63 -6.19 -5.80 11.58
C MET A 63 -7.37 -6.50 12.28
N THR A 64 -8.41 -5.73 12.60
CA THR A 64 -9.59 -6.22 13.32
C THR A 64 -10.81 -6.33 12.41
N ASP A 65 -11.80 -7.12 12.84
CA ASP A 65 -13.10 -7.22 12.16
C ASP A 65 -13.84 -5.86 12.15
N GLU A 66 -13.57 -4.99 13.14
CA GLU A 66 -14.08 -3.61 13.20
C GLU A 66 -13.50 -2.73 12.08
N THR A 67 -12.17 -2.75 11.90
CA THR A 67 -11.50 -2.02 10.81
C THR A 67 -12.03 -2.46 9.44
N ILE A 68 -12.27 -3.76 9.28
CA ILE A 68 -12.90 -4.31 8.08
C ILE A 68 -14.31 -3.76 7.89
N GLY A 69 -15.13 -3.75 8.94
CA GLY A 69 -16.48 -3.20 8.91
C GLY A 69 -16.51 -1.72 8.52
N ASN A 70 -15.56 -0.92 9.02
CA ASN A 70 -15.44 0.49 8.67
C ASN A 70 -15.15 0.70 7.18
N ILE A 71 -14.27 -0.11 6.59
CA ILE A 71 -13.99 -0.08 5.14
C ILE A 71 -15.25 -0.43 4.34
N GLN A 72 -15.99 -1.47 4.77
CA GLN A 72 -17.22 -1.90 4.08
C GLN A 72 -18.32 -0.84 4.15
N ASN A 73 -18.51 -0.21 5.30
CA ASN A 73 -19.47 0.87 5.48
C ASN A 73 -19.13 2.06 4.58
N LEU A 74 -17.86 2.45 4.52
CA LEU A 74 -17.39 3.53 3.66
C LEU A 74 -17.61 3.22 2.17
N MET A 75 -17.36 1.99 1.75
CA MET A 75 -17.60 1.55 0.37
C MET A 75 -19.09 1.51 -0.01
N SER A 76 -19.98 1.39 0.97
CA SER A 76 -21.42 1.24 0.74
C SER A 76 -22.18 2.57 0.78
N ASP A 77 -21.58 3.62 1.31
CA ASP A 77 -22.20 4.94 1.41
C ASP A 77 -21.94 5.76 0.13
N PRO A 78 -23.00 6.11 -0.64
CA PRO A 78 -22.91 6.79 -1.92
C PRO A 78 -22.49 8.26 -1.81
N ASP A 79 -22.54 8.84 -0.61
CA ASP A 79 -22.16 10.23 -0.37
C ASP A 79 -20.69 10.40 0.02
N ASN A 80 -19.95 9.29 0.16
CA ASN A 80 -18.53 9.35 0.46
C ASN A 80 -17.71 10.06 -0.61
N LYS A 81 -16.69 10.75 -0.12
CA LYS A 81 -15.77 11.53 -0.92
C LYS A 81 -14.45 10.78 -1.03
N ASN A 82 -13.79 10.98 -2.16
CA ASN A 82 -12.47 10.43 -2.46
C ASN A 82 -12.42 8.88 -2.52
N ILE A 83 -13.57 8.21 -2.63
CA ILE A 83 -13.68 6.74 -2.58
C ILE A 83 -12.90 6.04 -3.69
N HIS A 84 -12.71 6.70 -4.84
CA HIS A 84 -11.87 6.20 -5.94
C HIS A 84 -10.43 5.89 -5.51
N ILE A 85 -9.88 6.61 -4.54
CA ILE A 85 -8.54 6.32 -3.99
C ILE A 85 -8.57 4.99 -3.24
N LEU A 86 -9.58 4.78 -2.38
CA LEU A 86 -9.70 3.53 -1.62
C LEU A 86 -9.94 2.35 -2.56
N MET A 87 -10.80 2.51 -3.56
CA MET A 87 -11.07 1.45 -4.55
C MET A 87 -9.82 1.08 -5.35
N LEU A 88 -9.03 2.07 -5.78
CA LEU A 88 -7.76 1.82 -6.47
C LEU A 88 -6.76 1.11 -5.55
N PHE A 89 -6.69 1.50 -4.27
CA PHE A 89 -5.85 0.84 -3.27
C PHE A 89 -6.28 -0.61 -3.02
N LEU A 90 -7.58 -0.88 -2.87
CA LEU A 90 -8.11 -2.23 -2.68
C LEU A 90 -7.90 -3.12 -3.91
N MET A 91 -7.99 -2.55 -5.12
CA MET A 91 -7.65 -3.25 -6.36
C MET A 91 -6.18 -3.68 -6.36
N TYR A 92 -5.27 -2.80 -5.91
CA TYR A 92 -3.86 -3.16 -5.74
C TYR A 92 -3.67 -4.28 -4.71
N GLN A 93 -4.30 -4.16 -3.54
CA GLN A 93 -4.24 -5.19 -2.49
C GLN A 93 -4.73 -6.55 -2.97
N GLN A 94 -5.82 -6.56 -3.75
CA GLN A 94 -6.35 -7.78 -4.35
C GLN A 94 -5.35 -8.38 -5.34
N HIS A 95 -4.75 -7.55 -6.19
CA HIS A 95 -3.77 -8.00 -7.18
C HIS A 95 -2.59 -8.72 -6.52
N ILE A 96 -1.94 -8.08 -5.52
CA ILE A 96 -0.78 -8.68 -4.84
C ILE A 96 -1.16 -9.93 -4.03
N SER A 97 -2.36 -9.95 -3.45
CA SER A 97 -2.85 -11.10 -2.67
C SER A 97 -3.14 -12.31 -3.56
N GLN A 98 -3.78 -12.10 -4.70
CA GLN A 98 -4.09 -13.17 -5.66
C GLN A 98 -2.81 -13.78 -6.22
N THR A 99 -1.83 -12.96 -6.59
CA THR A 99 -0.57 -13.43 -7.17
C THR A 99 0.27 -14.20 -6.16
N ALA A 100 0.31 -13.73 -4.90
CA ALA A 100 0.96 -14.44 -3.81
C ALA A 100 0.31 -15.81 -3.55
N ALA A 101 -1.03 -15.90 -3.55
CA ALA A 101 -1.76 -17.13 -3.28
C ALA A 101 -1.49 -18.25 -4.32
N VAL A 102 -1.22 -17.88 -5.58
CA VAL A 102 -0.92 -18.84 -6.66
C VAL A 102 0.57 -18.94 -6.98
N GLY A 103 1.44 -18.31 -6.19
CA GLY A 103 2.89 -18.32 -6.35
C GLY A 103 3.40 -17.69 -7.66
N LYS A 104 2.59 -16.84 -8.31
CA LYS A 104 2.96 -16.16 -9.56
C LYS A 104 3.59 -14.81 -9.26
N LYS A 105 4.57 -14.42 -10.08
CA LYS A 105 5.15 -13.08 -10.00
C LYS A 105 4.08 -12.04 -10.33
N SER A 106 4.09 -10.96 -9.55
CA SER A 106 3.46 -9.67 -9.81
C SER A 106 3.45 -9.28 -11.29
N ASN A 107 2.43 -8.62 -11.85
CA ASN A 107 2.68 -7.76 -13.02
C ASN A 107 3.25 -6.42 -12.52
N PRO A 108 4.57 -6.19 -12.64
CA PRO A 108 5.19 -4.97 -12.11
C PRO A 108 4.67 -3.72 -12.81
N GLU A 109 4.32 -3.76 -14.10
CA GLU A 109 3.83 -2.58 -14.82
C GLU A 109 2.49 -2.09 -14.27
N PHE A 110 1.59 -3.03 -13.96
CA PHE A 110 0.32 -2.71 -13.30
C PHE A 110 0.53 -2.15 -11.90
N GLN A 111 1.42 -2.77 -11.11
CA GLN A 111 1.72 -2.31 -9.77
C GLN A 111 2.30 -0.89 -9.76
N ILE A 112 3.30 -0.64 -10.60
CA ILE A 112 3.98 0.65 -10.72
C ILE A 112 2.99 1.74 -11.14
N GLU A 113 2.17 1.47 -12.16
CA GLU A 113 1.19 2.45 -12.63
C GLU A 113 0.11 2.72 -11.57
N THR A 114 -0.36 1.69 -10.87
CA THR A 114 -1.34 1.85 -9.79
C THR A 114 -0.78 2.70 -8.65
N MET A 115 0.49 2.47 -8.26
CA MET A 115 1.16 3.28 -7.23
C MET A 115 1.39 4.72 -7.68
N ARG A 116 1.76 4.95 -8.95
CA ARG A 116 1.87 6.29 -9.52
C ARG A 116 0.55 7.04 -9.45
N LEU A 117 -0.55 6.40 -9.85
CA LEU A 117 -1.90 7.00 -9.80
C LEU A 117 -2.33 7.31 -8.36
N LEU A 118 -2.09 6.40 -7.41
CA LEU A 118 -2.39 6.63 -5.99
C LEU A 118 -1.57 7.78 -5.39
N GLU A 119 -0.27 7.84 -5.69
CA GLU A 119 0.62 8.91 -5.25
C GLU A 119 0.17 10.27 -5.79
N GLU A 120 -0.08 10.37 -7.10
CA GLU A 120 -0.52 11.61 -7.74
C GLU A 120 -1.86 12.09 -7.18
N GLU A 121 -2.82 11.18 -7.02
CA GLU A 121 -4.17 11.53 -6.59
C GLU A 121 -4.21 11.91 -5.11
N THR A 122 -3.52 11.16 -4.24
CA THR A 122 -3.44 11.51 -2.81
C THR A 122 -2.69 12.81 -2.59
N LYS A 123 -1.59 13.05 -3.32
CA LYS A 123 -0.88 14.34 -3.27
C LYS A 123 -1.76 15.49 -3.76
N LYS A 124 -2.52 15.29 -4.84
CA LYS A 124 -3.42 16.29 -5.40
C LYS A 124 -4.57 16.65 -4.45
N ILE A 125 -5.23 15.66 -3.86
CA ILE A 125 -6.42 15.87 -3.03
C ILE A 125 -6.02 16.29 -1.60
N TYR A 126 -5.02 15.64 -1.01
CA TYR A 126 -4.69 15.82 0.39
C TYR A 126 -3.47 16.70 0.65
N GLY A 127 -2.67 17.01 -0.38
CA GLY A 127 -1.38 17.67 -0.23
C GLY A 127 -0.29 16.79 0.39
N LYS A 128 -0.58 15.51 0.66
CA LYS A 128 0.32 14.58 1.36
C LYS A 128 0.11 13.15 0.85
N ILE A 129 1.21 12.38 0.75
CA ILE A 129 1.20 10.98 0.32
C ILE A 129 1.22 10.08 1.57
N PRO A 130 0.23 9.20 1.80
CA PRO A 130 0.26 8.18 2.87
C PRO A 130 1.53 7.31 2.86
N ALA A 131 2.03 6.92 4.05
CA ALA A 131 3.24 6.10 4.19
C ALA A 131 3.15 4.77 3.43
N ILE A 132 1.97 4.13 3.44
CA ILE A 132 1.70 2.87 2.73
C ILE A 132 1.96 2.95 1.22
N ILE A 133 1.79 4.12 0.61
CA ILE A 133 2.07 4.31 -0.81
C ILE A 133 3.58 4.27 -1.07
N TYR A 134 4.41 4.84 -0.20
CA TYR A 134 5.87 4.74 -0.36
C TYR A 134 6.36 3.30 -0.26
N ILE A 135 5.77 2.52 0.64
CA ILE A 135 6.09 1.10 0.85
C ILE A 135 5.73 0.28 -0.39
N TYR A 136 4.49 0.36 -0.86
CA TYR A 136 4.09 -0.40 -2.04
C TYR A 136 4.69 0.13 -3.35
N LYS A 137 5.03 1.42 -3.41
CA LYS A 137 5.80 1.97 -4.53
C LYS A 137 7.20 1.37 -4.57
N TYR A 138 7.89 1.26 -3.43
CA TYR A 138 9.16 0.52 -3.34
C TYR A 138 9.01 -0.92 -3.84
N GLU A 139 8.06 -1.67 -3.27
CA GLU A 139 7.83 -3.08 -3.63
C GLU A 139 7.49 -3.26 -5.11
N SER A 140 6.70 -2.34 -5.68
CA SER A 140 6.35 -2.38 -7.10
C SER A 140 7.57 -2.21 -8.00
N PHE A 141 8.48 -1.27 -7.68
CA PHE A 141 9.71 -1.06 -8.42
C PHE A 141 10.69 -2.22 -8.26
N ASP A 142 10.86 -2.73 -7.05
CA ASP A 142 11.72 -3.88 -6.77
C ASP A 142 11.24 -5.12 -7.55
N SER A 143 9.92 -5.36 -7.58
CA SER A 143 9.34 -6.46 -8.37
C SER A 143 9.56 -6.32 -9.89
N GLY A 144 9.74 -5.09 -10.37
CA GLY A 144 10.02 -4.73 -11.76
C GLY A 144 11.51 -4.53 -12.07
N ASP A 145 12.41 -4.94 -11.17
CA ASP A 145 13.87 -4.81 -11.32
C ASP A 145 14.36 -3.35 -11.49
N LYS A 146 13.56 -2.38 -11.01
CA LYS A 146 13.82 -0.92 -11.05
C LYS A 146 14.50 -0.42 -9.78
N LYS A 147 15.74 -0.89 -9.56
CA LYS A 147 16.46 -0.72 -8.28
C LYS A 147 16.68 0.73 -7.87
N GLU A 148 16.98 1.62 -8.81
CA GLU A 148 17.25 3.02 -8.49
C GLU A 148 15.96 3.78 -8.15
N GLU A 149 14.87 3.51 -8.87
CA GLU A 149 13.55 4.05 -8.53
C GLU A 149 13.04 3.54 -7.18
N ALA A 150 13.29 2.26 -6.87
CA ALA A 150 12.98 1.68 -5.56
C ALA A 150 13.73 2.42 -4.44
N LYS A 151 15.05 2.57 -4.55
CA LYS A 151 15.87 3.33 -3.58
C LYS A 151 15.35 4.77 -3.39
N ALA A 152 15.03 5.45 -4.50
CA ALA A 152 14.52 6.81 -4.46
C ALA A 152 13.17 6.90 -3.71
N ALA A 153 12.27 5.93 -3.91
CA ALA A 153 10.99 5.85 -3.21
C ALA A 153 11.19 5.73 -1.68
N VAL A 154 12.13 4.89 -1.23
CA VAL A 154 12.44 4.71 0.19
C VAL A 154 13.06 5.97 0.78
N ILE A 155 14.01 6.60 0.09
CA ILE A 155 14.64 7.84 0.55
C ILE A 155 13.60 8.95 0.71
N GLN A 156 12.69 9.10 -0.25
CA GLN A 156 11.62 10.07 -0.16
C GLN A 156 10.65 9.73 0.97
N GLY A 157 10.27 8.46 1.10
CA GLY A 157 9.40 7.99 2.19
C GLY A 157 9.99 8.29 3.57
N LEU A 158 11.29 8.04 3.80
CA LEU A 158 11.95 8.30 5.09
C LEU A 158 12.09 9.79 5.40
N LYS A 159 12.10 10.67 4.39
CA LYS A 159 12.04 12.13 4.63
C LYS A 159 10.68 12.54 5.20
N GLU A 160 9.60 11.91 4.77
CA GLU A 160 8.24 12.23 5.24
C GLU A 160 7.81 11.43 6.48
N TYR A 161 8.34 10.21 6.63
CA TYR A 161 8.01 9.25 7.69
C TYR A 161 9.30 8.64 8.28
N PRO A 162 10.10 9.41 9.04
CA PRO A 162 11.40 8.96 9.54
C PRO A 162 11.30 7.77 10.51
N ASP A 163 10.15 7.59 11.19
CA ASP A 163 9.92 6.53 12.17
C ASP A 163 9.31 5.26 11.55
N SER A 164 9.10 5.23 10.23
CA SER A 164 8.55 4.05 9.55
C SER A 164 9.53 2.88 9.61
N VAL A 165 9.19 1.83 10.34
CA VAL A 165 10.00 0.61 10.42
C VAL A 165 10.13 -0.08 9.06
N PRO A 166 9.06 -0.24 8.25
CA PRO A 166 9.20 -0.81 6.90
C PRO A 166 10.18 -0.07 6.00
N LEU A 167 10.10 1.26 5.96
CA LEU A 167 11.00 2.07 5.14
C LEU A 167 12.45 2.01 5.64
N LYS A 168 12.68 1.98 6.97
CA LYS A 168 14.02 1.76 7.54
C LYS A 168 14.58 0.39 7.14
N VAL A 169 13.75 -0.66 7.22
CA VAL A 169 14.13 -2.02 6.78
C VAL A 169 14.53 -2.02 5.31
N TYR A 170 13.69 -1.46 4.42
CA TYR A 170 14.03 -1.38 2.99
C TYR A 170 15.26 -0.54 2.72
N HIS A 171 15.48 0.54 3.46
CA HIS A 171 16.69 1.35 3.33
C HIS A 171 17.94 0.54 3.71
N TYR A 172 17.90 -0.17 4.83
CA TYR A 172 18.99 -1.06 5.24
C TYR A 172 19.25 -2.16 4.20
N LEU A 173 18.20 -2.81 3.67
CA LEU A 173 18.38 -3.85 2.66
C LEU A 173 19.10 -3.35 1.41
N ASN A 174 18.88 -2.10 1.02
CA ASN A 174 19.50 -1.45 -0.14
C ASN A 174 20.92 -0.92 0.10
N THR A 175 21.20 -0.43 1.30
CA THR A 175 22.43 0.33 1.60
C THR A 175 23.42 -0.41 2.49
N LYS A 176 22.93 -1.37 3.27
CA LYS A 176 23.66 -2.02 4.37
C LYS A 176 24.18 -1.02 5.42
N ASP A 177 23.42 0.05 5.68
CA ASP A 177 23.75 1.03 6.72
C ASP A 177 23.65 0.41 8.13
N GLU A 178 24.81 0.26 8.77
CA GLU A 178 24.94 -0.31 10.12
C GLU A 178 24.28 0.55 11.21
N ALA A 179 24.17 1.87 11.03
CA ALA A 179 23.47 2.73 11.99
C ALA A 179 21.97 2.40 12.03
N LEU A 180 21.37 2.23 10.84
CA LEU A 180 19.97 1.81 10.72
C LEU A 180 19.75 0.37 11.18
N LYS A 181 20.70 -0.53 10.90
CA LYS A 181 20.67 -1.89 11.42
C LYS A 181 20.60 -1.90 12.95
N ASN A 182 21.48 -1.15 13.61
CA ASN A 182 21.54 -1.05 15.06
C ASN A 182 20.27 -0.43 15.66
N ASP A 183 19.70 0.59 15.00
CA ASP A 183 18.40 1.17 15.38
C ASP A 183 17.29 0.13 15.33
N LEU A 184 17.17 -0.62 14.22
CA LEU A 184 16.16 -1.65 14.03
C LEU A 184 16.27 -2.77 15.07
N ILE A 185 17.47 -3.25 15.38
CA ILE A 185 17.67 -4.31 16.38
C ILE A 185 17.35 -3.80 17.78
N LYS A 186 17.79 -2.59 18.12
CA LYS A 186 17.61 -2.04 19.47
C LYS A 186 16.16 -1.68 19.77
N ASN A 187 15.46 -1.08 18.80
CA ASN A 187 14.16 -0.45 19.02
C ASN A 187 12.99 -1.23 18.40
N HIS A 188 13.25 -2.13 17.45
CA HIS A 188 12.21 -2.79 16.65
C HIS A 188 12.50 -4.29 16.41
N SER A 189 13.28 -4.95 17.27
CA SER A 189 13.64 -6.38 17.13
C SER A 189 12.44 -7.32 17.06
N ASN A 190 11.31 -6.92 17.63
CA ASN A 190 10.08 -7.72 17.59
C ASN A 190 9.25 -7.55 16.32
N HIS A 191 9.53 -6.52 15.53
CA HIS A 191 8.77 -6.20 14.34
C HIS A 191 8.87 -7.31 13.28
N TRP A 192 7.76 -7.68 12.67
CA TRP A 192 7.68 -8.80 11.73
C TRP A 192 8.67 -8.68 10.56
N MET A 193 8.85 -7.50 9.97
CA MET A 193 9.85 -7.30 8.89
C MET A 193 11.29 -7.52 9.36
N VAL A 194 11.66 -7.03 10.56
CA VAL A 194 13.02 -7.21 11.10
C VAL A 194 13.32 -8.71 11.25
N LYS A 195 12.35 -9.46 11.75
CA LYS A 195 12.41 -10.93 11.86
C LYS A 195 12.43 -11.63 10.50
N GLN A 196 11.54 -11.25 9.59
CA GLN A 196 11.41 -11.84 8.26
C GLN A 196 12.70 -11.74 7.44
N PHE A 197 13.38 -10.58 7.52
CA PHE A 197 14.62 -10.34 6.80
C PHE A 197 15.88 -10.74 7.59
N GLY A 198 15.73 -11.33 8.78
CA GLY A 198 16.85 -11.83 9.58
C GLY A 198 17.84 -10.73 9.98
N ILE A 199 17.35 -9.53 10.28
CA ILE A 199 18.21 -8.41 10.69
C ILE A 199 18.60 -8.61 12.16
N GLN A 200 19.88 -8.96 12.39
CA GLN A 200 20.48 -9.30 13.69
C GLN A 200 21.88 -8.71 13.84
#